data_AF-A0A6B0SJE2-F1
#
_entry.id   AF-A0A6B0SJE2-F1
#
_cell.length_a   1.000
_cell.length_b   1.000
_cell.length_c   1.000
_cell.angle_alpha   90.00
_cell.angle_beta   90.00
_cell.angle_gamma   90.00
#
_symmetry.space_group_name_H-M   'P 1'
#
loop_
_entity.id
_entity.type
_entity.pdbx_description
1 polymer ?
#
loop_
_entity_poly.entity_id
_entity_poly.type
_entity_poly.pdbx_seq_one_letter_code
_entity_poly.pdbx_strand_id
1 'polypeptide(L)'
;MGIVAASVYALLGVALLAAGVALRSRESMDGVPLYDPASATNPVALARTVGLSLVAFGVSTLAFAAVEAVDRTDVVVVAGYGVLVLSIALVTATRTRTYESS
;
A
#
# COMPACT_ATOMS: atom_id res chain seq x y z
N MET A 1 24.55 4.12 8.58
CA MET A 1 23.39 3.20 8.72
C MET A 1 22.23 3.56 7.80
N GLY A 2 21.93 4.85 7.59
CA GLY A 2 20.75 5.30 6.80
C GLY A 2 20.64 4.72 5.38
N ILE A 3 21.72 4.54 4.63
CA ILE A 3 21.66 4.00 3.25
C ILE A 3 21.18 2.54 3.21
N VAL A 4 21.58 1.72 4.18
CA VAL A 4 21.18 0.30 4.23
C VAL A 4 19.69 0.21 4.56
N ALA A 5 19.21 0.97 5.54
CA ALA A 5 17.79 1.03 5.88
C ALA A 5 16.95 1.59 4.71
N ALA A 6 17.39 2.68 4.10
CA ALA A 6 16.75 3.27 2.92
C ALA A 6 16.62 2.28 1.76
N SER A 7 17.62 1.41 1.53
CA SER A 7 17.55 0.40 0.47
C SER A 7 16.45 -0.63 0.70
N VAL A 8 16.19 -1.01 1.96
CA VAL A 8 15.10 -1.95 2.32
C VAL A 8 13.75 -1.30 2.08
N TYR A 9 13.57 -0.05 2.52
CA TYR A 9 12.33 0.69 2.27
C TYR A 9 12.11 0.98 0.78
N ALA A 10 13.16 1.27 0.01
CA ALA A 10 13.07 1.46 -1.43
C ALA A 10 12.61 0.17 -2.14
N LEU A 11 13.20 -0.98 -1.80
CA LEU A 11 12.79 -2.28 -2.35
C LEU A 11 11.33 -2.59 -2.02
N LEU A 12 10.93 -2.37 -0.77
CA LEU A 12 9.54 -2.54 -0.34
C LEU A 12 8.60 -1.61 -1.12
N GLY A 13 8.92 -0.32 -1.23
CA GLY A 13 8.12 0.66 -1.96
C GLY A 13 7.93 0.32 -3.43
N VAL A 14 9.00 -0.16 -4.09
CA VAL A 14 8.94 -0.64 -5.49
C VAL A 14 8.06 -1.89 -5.62
N ALA A 15 8.20 -2.86 -4.71
CA ALA A 15 7.39 -4.07 -4.72
C ALA A 15 5.89 -3.76 -4.55
N LEU A 16 5.56 -2.82 -3.66
CA LEU A 16 4.20 -2.35 -3.42
C LEU A 16 3.61 -1.60 -4.62
N LEU A 17 4.39 -0.74 -5.27
CA LEU A 17 4.01 -0.08 -6.51
C LEU A 17 3.73 -1.10 -7.62
N ALA A 18 4.64 -2.06 -7.81
CA ALA A 18 4.48 -3.11 -8.81
C ALA A 18 3.22 -3.93 -8.56
N ALA A 19 2.98 -4.34 -7.30
CA ALA A 19 1.78 -5.06 -6.89
C ALA A 19 0.50 -4.24 -7.13
N GLY A 20 0.49 -2.96 -6.73
CA GLY A 20 -0.66 -2.07 -6.90
C GLY A 20 -0.99 -1.79 -8.37
N VAL A 21 0.03 -1.56 -9.20
CA VAL A 21 -0.15 -1.37 -10.65
C VAL A 21 -0.62 -2.66 -11.32
N ALA A 22 -0.05 -3.82 -10.97
CA ALA A 22 -0.48 -5.11 -11.50
C ALA A 22 -1.93 -5.45 -11.12
N LEU A 23 -2.34 -5.13 -9.90
CA LEU A 23 -3.71 -5.36 -9.45
C LEU A 23 -4.69 -4.39 -10.15
N ARG A 24 -4.30 -3.13 -10.34
CA ARG A 24 -5.08 -2.14 -11.07
C ARG A 24 -5.23 -2.48 -12.56
N SER A 25 -4.19 -3.03 -13.20
CA SER A 25 -4.24 -3.37 -14.62
C SER A 25 -5.03 -4.64 -14.92
N ARG A 26 -5.06 -5.60 -13.98
CA ARG A 26 -5.83 -6.83 -14.11
C ARG A 26 -7.32 -6.66 -13.82
N GLU A 27 -7.68 -5.64 -13.05
CA GLU A 27 -9.07 -5.38 -12.60
C GLU A 27 -9.77 -6.61 -11.97
N SER A 28 -8.99 -7.60 -11.55
CA SER A 28 -9.46 -8.87 -11.01
C SER A 28 -8.67 -9.19 -9.74
N MET A 29 -9.39 -9.75 -8.76
CA MET A 29 -8.83 -10.30 -7.53
C MET A 29 -8.50 -11.80 -7.67
N ASP A 30 -8.66 -12.38 -8.86
CA ASP A 30 -8.35 -13.79 -9.12
C ASP A 30 -6.87 -14.07 -8.84
N GLY A 31 -6.62 -14.97 -7.90
CA GLY A 31 -5.27 -15.34 -7.45
C GLY A 31 -4.73 -14.53 -6.27
N VAL A 32 -5.52 -13.65 -5.65
CA VAL A 32 -5.18 -13.05 -4.34
C VAL A 32 -5.57 -14.04 -3.23
N PRO A 33 -4.61 -14.69 -2.54
CA PRO A 33 -4.89 -15.82 -1.63
C PRO A 33 -5.61 -15.42 -0.33
N LEU A 34 -5.85 -14.13 -0.11
CA LEU A 34 -6.52 -13.57 1.07
C LEU A 34 -8.01 -13.27 0.83
N TYR A 35 -8.49 -13.45 -0.40
CA TYR A 35 -9.82 -13.04 -0.82
C TYR A 35 -10.71 -14.27 -1.00
N ASP A 36 -11.88 -14.28 -0.35
CA ASP A 36 -12.95 -15.21 -0.69
C ASP A 36 -13.74 -14.63 -1.88
N PRO A 37 -13.55 -15.13 -3.11
CA PRO A 37 -14.17 -14.58 -4.31
C PRO A 37 -15.70 -14.68 -4.30
N ALA A 38 -16.29 -15.50 -3.41
CA ALA A 38 -17.72 -15.61 -3.26
C ALA A 38 -18.35 -14.48 -2.42
N SER A 39 -17.54 -13.69 -1.71
CA SER A 39 -18.02 -12.71 -0.72
C SER A 39 -18.20 -11.28 -1.23
N ALA A 40 -17.72 -10.95 -2.43
CA ALA A 40 -17.74 -9.57 -2.89
C ALA A 40 -18.71 -9.33 -4.03
N THR A 41 -19.48 -8.27 -3.85
CA THR A 41 -20.55 -7.87 -4.77
C THR A 41 -19.99 -7.11 -5.97
N ASN A 42 -18.76 -6.61 -5.89
CA ASN A 42 -18.04 -5.96 -7.00
C ASN A 42 -16.51 -6.16 -6.94
N PRO A 43 -15.97 -7.24 -7.55
CA PRO A 43 -14.54 -7.56 -7.50
C PRO A 43 -13.65 -6.53 -8.21
N VAL A 44 -14.16 -5.85 -9.24
CA VAL A 44 -13.41 -4.81 -9.99
C VAL A 44 -13.20 -3.56 -9.14
N ALA A 45 -14.26 -3.09 -8.46
CA ALA A 45 -14.17 -1.93 -7.57
C ALA A 45 -13.21 -2.19 -6.40
N LEU A 46 -13.20 -3.42 -5.89
CA LEU A 46 -12.28 -3.86 -4.85
C LEU A 46 -10.82 -3.88 -5.35
N ALA A 47 -10.56 -4.52 -6.50
CA ALA A 47 -9.22 -4.58 -7.09
C ALA A 47 -8.63 -3.17 -7.34
N ARG A 48 -9.45 -2.24 -7.85
CA ARG A 48 -9.04 -0.84 -8.03
C ARG A 48 -8.73 -0.14 -6.71
N THR A 49 -9.53 -0.36 -5.67
CA THR A 49 -9.35 0.25 -4.35
C THR A 49 -8.08 -0.26 -3.66
N VAL A 50 -7.86 -1.57 -3.68
CA VAL A 50 -6.66 -2.20 -3.13
C VAL A 50 -5.43 -1.77 -3.93
N GLY A 51 -5.52 -1.77 -5.27
CA GLY A 51 -4.44 -1.33 -6.15
C GLY A 51 -4.02 0.12 -5.89
N LEU A 52 -4.98 1.04 -5.76
CA LEU A 52 -4.71 2.44 -5.39
C LEU A 52 -4.06 2.57 -4.00
N SER A 53 -4.51 1.75 -3.05
CA SER A 53 -3.95 1.76 -1.69
C SER A 53 -2.50 1.28 -1.67
N LEU A 54 -2.20 0.21 -2.41
CA LEU A 54 -0.83 -0.31 -2.57
C LEU A 54 0.09 0.71 -3.25
N VAL A 55 -0.40 1.43 -4.26
CA VAL A 55 0.35 2.52 -4.90
C VAL A 55 0.61 3.66 -3.90
N ALA A 56 -0.39 4.10 -3.15
CA ALA A 56 -0.23 5.15 -2.14
C ALA A 56 0.78 4.74 -1.05
N PHE A 57 0.71 3.48 -0.61
CA PHE A 57 1.64 2.91 0.35
C PHE A 57 3.06 2.82 -0.21
N GLY A 58 3.22 2.36 -1.46
CA GLY A 58 4.50 2.31 -2.15
C GLY A 58 5.16 3.67 -2.33
N VAL A 59 4.41 4.69 -2.76
CA VAL A 59 4.89 6.07 -2.90
C VAL A 59 5.32 6.65 -1.55
N SER A 60 4.53 6.41 -0.50
CA SER A 60 4.83 6.88 0.85
C SER A 60 6.10 6.23 1.39
N THR A 61 6.28 4.92 1.13
CA THR A 61 7.47 4.16 1.52
C THR A 61 8.72 4.65 0.77
N LEU A 62 8.61 4.94 -0.53
CA LEU A 62 9.71 5.51 -1.32
C LEU A 62 10.10 6.92 -0.87
N ALA A 63 9.12 7.76 -0.53
CA ALA A 63 9.39 9.08 0.03
C ALA A 63 10.15 8.98 1.37
N PHE A 64 9.73 8.04 2.24
CA PHE A 64 10.44 7.77 3.50
C PHE A 64 11.87 7.28 3.25
N ALA A 65 12.07 6.33 2.33
CA ALA A 65 13.39 5.84 1.94
C ALA A 65 14.30 6.97 1.44
N ALA A 66 13.78 7.92 0.67
CA ALA A 66 14.54 9.07 0.18
C ALA A 66 14.98 10.01 1.32
N VAL A 67 14.12 10.20 2.33
CA VAL A 67 14.46 11.02 3.52
C VAL A 67 15.53 10.31 4.37
N GLU A 68 15.39 9.01 4.56
CA GLU A 68 16.34 8.18 5.31
C GLU A 68 17.71 8.06 4.62
N ALA A 69 17.74 8.07 3.28
CA ALA A 69 18.98 8.06 2.50
C ALA A 69 19.86 9.30 2.73
N VAL A 70 19.27 10.43 3.15
CA VAL A 70 19.96 11.70 3.45
C VAL A 70 20.17 11.89 4.97
N ASP A 71 19.91 10.85 5.77
CA ASP A 71 20.05 10.86 7.24
C ASP A 71 19.24 11.99 7.91
N ARG A 72 18.11 12.37 7.31
CA ARG A 72 17.17 13.40 7.81
C ARG A 72 15.97 12.81 8.55
N THR A 73 16.10 11.59 9.05
CA THR A 73 15.04 10.84 9.73
C THR A 73 15.05 11.15 11.23
N ASP A 74 14.18 12.05 11.65
CA ASP A 74 13.86 12.29 13.06
C ASP A 74 12.57 11.61 13.49
N VAL A 75 12.32 11.55 14.81
CA VAL A 75 11.11 10.93 15.41
C VAL A 75 9.81 11.42 14.77
N VAL A 76 9.74 12.70 14.40
CA VAL A 76 8.57 13.29 13.74
C VAL A 76 8.34 12.69 12.34
N VAL A 77 9.41 12.44 11.59
CA VAL A 77 9.34 11.84 10.24
C VAL A 77 8.86 10.40 10.35
N VAL A 78 9.41 9.64 11.29
CA VAL A 78 9.02 8.25 11.53
C VAL A 78 7.57 8.15 12.00
N ALA A 79 7.16 9.00 12.94
CA ALA A 79 5.78 9.05 13.42
C ALA A 79 4.80 9.46 12.31
N GLY A 80 5.17 10.48 11.50
CA GLY A 80 4.37 10.92 10.36
C GLY A 80 4.18 9.83 9.31
N TYR A 81 5.25 9.09 8.99
CA TYR A 81 5.17 7.92 8.12
C TYR A 81 4.24 6.86 8.70
N GLY A 82 4.38 6.50 9.99
CA GLY A 82 3.49 5.55 10.66
C GLY A 82 2.02 5.95 10.61
N VAL A 83 1.71 7.22 10.87
CA VAL A 83 0.33 7.76 10.80
C VAL A 83 -0.21 7.71 9.37
N LEU A 84 0.61 8.05 8.38
CA LEU A 84 0.24 8.00 6.96
C LEU A 84 -0.12 6.57 6.54
N VAL A 85 0.74 5.62 6.88
CA VAL A 85 0.55 4.18 6.66
C VAL A 85 -0.74 3.68 7.31
N LEU A 86 -0.95 4.02 8.58
CA LEU A 86 -2.14 3.62 9.32
C LEU A 86 -3.42 4.19 8.69
N SER A 87 -3.37 5.44 8.24
CA SER A 87 -4.49 6.11 7.58
C SER A 87 -4.85 5.42 6.25
N ILE A 88 -3.84 5.08 5.45
CA ILE A 88 -4.06 4.31 4.21
C ILE A 88 -4.72 2.98 4.54
N ALA A 89 -4.19 2.22 5.49
CA ALA A 89 -4.72 0.92 5.88
C ALA A 89 -6.18 1.00 6.38
N LEU A 90 -6.50 2.01 7.19
CA LEU A 90 -7.86 2.22 7.71
C LEU A 90 -8.85 2.55 6.58
N VAL A 91 -8.45 3.43 5.65
CA VAL A 91 -9.27 3.78 4.49
C VAL A 91 -9.47 2.58 3.56
N THR A 92 -8.43 1.76 3.35
CA THR A 92 -8.55 0.53 2.57
C THR A 92 -9.54 -0.41 3.25
N ALA A 93 -9.37 -0.71 4.55
CA ALA A 93 -10.21 -1.64 5.28
C ALA A 93 -11.69 -1.22 5.35
N THR A 94 -11.95 0.08 5.48
CA THR A 94 -13.33 0.61 5.48
C THR A 94 -13.98 0.48 4.11
N ARG A 95 -13.24 0.79 3.03
CA ARG A 95 -13.77 0.63 1.66
C ARG A 95 -13.93 -0.82 1.25
N THR A 96 -13.00 -1.71 1.61
CA THR A 96 -13.13 -3.14 1.29
C THR A 96 -14.37 -3.74 1.94
N ARG A 97 -14.66 -3.39 3.21
CA ARG A 97 -15.91 -3.79 3.88
C ARG A 97 -17.17 -3.37 3.12
N THR A 98 -17.20 -2.17 2.54
CA THR A 98 -18.35 -1.71 1.75
C THR A 98 -18.60 -2.57 0.51
N TYR A 99 -17.54 -3.15 -0.08
CA TYR A 99 -17.67 -4.01 -1.26
C TYR A 99 -17.93 -5.49 -0.93
N GLU A 100 -17.70 -5.90 0.32
CA GLU A 100 -17.99 -7.25 0.85
C GLU A 100 -19.40 -7.37 1.45
N SER A 101 -20.04 -6.27 1.88
CA SER A 101 -21.32 -6.32 2.62
C SER A 101 -22.53 -5.71 1.91
N SER A 102 -22.37 -5.14 0.71
CA SER A 102 -23.46 -4.53 -0.08
C SER A 102 -24.03 -5.51 -1.09
#